data_AF-A0ABD5MFY2-F1
#
_entry.id   AF-A0ABD5MFY2-F1
#
_cell.length_a   1.000
_cell.length_b   1.000
_cell.length_c   1.000
_cell.angle_alpha   90.00
_cell.angle_beta   90.00
_cell.angle_gamma   90.00
#
_symmetry.space_group_name_H-M   'P 1'
#
loop_
_entity.id
_entity.type
_entity.pdbx_description
1 polymer ?
#
loop_
_entity_poly.entity_id
_entity_poly.type
_entity_poly.pdbx_seq_one_letter_code
_entity_poly.pdbx_strand_id
1 'polypeptide(L)'
;MYERAFDVGWESLSAEEAVERMYALGIATELGHEFPEERKRLRGLASTAYERSVLDLAFEEGRREVRDVRPNHETDEGAWEELIEAADSPAPARESLSVDPSTDVPEVVDRPGALDGFDIDELGRLRFPSLLKRDEE
;
A
#
# COMPACT_ATOMS: atom_id res chain seq x y z
N MET A 1 -7.91 -3.47 -20.76
CA MET A 1 -7.20 -4.17 -19.68
C MET A 1 -8.07 -4.25 -18.43
N TYR A 2 -8.15 -3.21 -17.59
CA TYR A 2 -8.87 -3.26 -16.30
C TYR A 2 -10.33 -3.77 -16.40
N GLU A 3 -11.16 -3.15 -17.24
CA GLU A 3 -12.57 -3.53 -17.43
C GLU A 3 -12.78 -4.94 -18.01
N ARG A 4 -11.73 -5.57 -18.56
CA ARG A 4 -11.78 -6.97 -19.05
C ARG A 4 -11.52 -7.96 -17.91
N ALA A 5 -10.69 -7.56 -16.94
CA ALA A 5 -10.35 -8.39 -15.78
C ALA A 5 -11.37 -8.23 -14.63
N PHE A 6 -11.91 -7.02 -14.45
CA PHE A 6 -12.82 -6.70 -13.35
C PHE A 6 -14.11 -6.07 -13.86
N ASP A 7 -15.25 -6.49 -13.28
CA ASP A 7 -16.53 -5.82 -13.48
C ASP A 7 -16.58 -4.53 -12.62
N VAL A 8 -16.80 -3.39 -13.29
CA VAL A 8 -16.96 -2.05 -12.70
C VAL A 8 -18.38 -1.77 -12.18
N GLY A 9 -19.33 -2.69 -12.43
CA GLY A 9 -20.72 -2.63 -11.99
C GLY A 9 -20.97 -3.12 -10.55
N TRP A 10 -19.92 -3.32 -9.75
CA TRP A 10 -20.03 -3.92 -8.41
C TRP A 10 -20.82 -3.07 -7.41
N GLU A 11 -21.73 -3.66 -6.64
CA GLU A 11 -22.46 -2.94 -5.59
C GLU A 11 -21.70 -2.90 -4.26
N SER A 12 -20.92 -3.94 -3.97
CA SER A 12 -20.08 -4.08 -2.79
C SER A 12 -18.86 -4.94 -3.10
N LEU A 13 -17.76 -4.72 -2.38
CA LEU A 13 -16.54 -5.51 -2.48
C LEU A 13 -16.03 -5.92 -1.11
N SER A 14 -15.30 -7.04 -1.06
CA SER A 14 -14.49 -7.36 0.10
C SER A 14 -13.29 -6.41 0.21
N ALA A 15 -12.70 -6.31 1.40
CA ALA A 15 -11.49 -5.49 1.60
C ALA A 15 -10.30 -6.00 0.76
N GLU A 16 -10.17 -7.33 0.63
CA GLU A 16 -9.12 -7.97 -0.18
C GLU A 16 -9.30 -7.65 -1.66
N GLU A 17 -10.52 -7.80 -2.17
CA GLU A 17 -10.85 -7.51 -3.56
C GLU A 17 -10.70 -6.01 -3.89
N ALA A 18 -10.97 -5.12 -2.93
CA ALA A 18 -10.70 -3.70 -3.10
C ALA A 18 -9.20 -3.39 -3.21
N VAL A 19 -8.36 -4.10 -2.46
CA VAL A 19 -6.88 -3.99 -2.53
C VAL A 19 -6.37 -4.50 -3.88
N GLU A 20 -6.81 -5.68 -4.31
CA GLU A 20 -6.46 -6.28 -5.60
C GLU A 20 -6.84 -5.35 -6.77
N ARG A 21 -8.07 -4.81 -6.73
CA ARG A 21 -8.54 -3.86 -7.75
C ARG A 21 -7.76 -2.56 -7.73
N MET A 22 -7.37 -2.03 -6.56
CA MET A 22 -6.51 -0.84 -6.49
C MET A 22 -5.11 -1.10 -7.05
N TYR A 23 -4.55 -2.28 -6.79
CA TYR A 23 -3.29 -2.73 -7.40
C TYR A 23 -3.39 -2.79 -8.92
N ALA A 24 -4.43 -3.44 -9.45
CA ALA A 24 -4.70 -3.51 -10.89
C ALA A 24 -4.93 -2.13 -11.53
N LEU A 25 -5.58 -1.19 -10.82
CA LEU A 25 -5.71 0.20 -11.27
C LEU A 25 -4.35 0.92 -11.33
N GLY A 26 -3.44 0.62 -10.40
CA GLY A 26 -2.07 1.11 -10.43
C GLY A 26 -1.35 0.68 -11.70
N ILE A 27 -1.40 -0.62 -12.00
CA ILE A 27 -0.84 -1.20 -13.23
C ILE A 27 -1.41 -0.50 -14.46
N ALA A 28 -2.74 -0.45 -14.56
CA ALA A 28 -3.43 0.17 -15.69
C ALA A 28 -3.00 1.64 -15.88
N THR A 29 -2.88 2.38 -14.78
CA THR A 29 -2.47 3.80 -14.82
C THR A 29 -1.04 3.96 -15.32
N GLU A 30 -0.09 3.14 -14.86
CA GLU A 30 1.31 3.21 -15.32
C GLU A 30 1.43 2.82 -16.81
N LEU A 31 0.57 1.92 -17.30
CA LEU A 31 0.45 1.59 -18.72
C LEU A 31 -0.34 2.65 -19.54
N GLY A 32 -0.76 3.77 -18.93
CA GLY A 32 -1.43 4.87 -19.63
C GLY A 32 -2.95 4.80 -19.70
N HIS A 33 -3.58 3.90 -18.94
CA HIS A 33 -5.03 3.76 -18.84
C HIS A 33 -5.56 4.27 -17.49
N GLU A 34 -6.19 5.45 -17.50
CA GLU A 34 -6.68 6.10 -16.28
C GLU A 34 -8.16 5.79 -15.98
N PHE A 35 -8.46 5.47 -14.71
CA PHE A 35 -9.82 5.24 -14.21
C PHE A 35 -10.09 6.01 -12.90
N PRO A 36 -10.14 7.35 -12.94
CA PRO A 36 -10.20 8.18 -11.74
C PRO A 36 -11.47 7.97 -10.91
N GLU A 37 -12.62 7.74 -11.57
CA GLU A 37 -13.88 7.50 -10.87
C GLU A 37 -13.91 6.15 -10.16
N GLU A 38 -13.35 5.11 -10.77
CA GLU A 38 -13.25 3.79 -10.14
C GLU A 38 -12.31 3.83 -8.93
N ARG A 39 -11.14 4.47 -9.08
CA ARG A 39 -10.21 4.70 -7.96
C ARG A 39 -10.88 5.43 -6.80
N LYS A 40 -11.64 6.49 -7.10
CA LYS A 40 -12.38 7.25 -6.09
C LYS A 40 -13.43 6.40 -5.40
N ARG A 41 -14.14 5.55 -6.14
CA ARG A 41 -15.17 4.66 -5.62
C ARG A 41 -14.57 3.58 -4.69
N LEU A 42 -13.47 2.94 -5.10
CA LEU A 42 -12.72 1.99 -4.28
C LEU A 42 -12.20 2.65 -2.99
N ARG A 43 -11.59 3.84 -3.10
CA ARG A 43 -11.14 4.61 -1.93
C ARG A 43 -12.30 5.00 -0.99
N GLY A 44 -13.50 5.15 -1.54
CA GLY A 44 -14.74 5.42 -0.79
C GLY A 44 -15.22 4.25 0.06
N LEU A 45 -14.79 3.02 -0.21
CA LEU A 45 -15.11 1.85 0.62
C LEU A 45 -14.39 1.86 1.98
N ALA A 46 -13.25 2.53 2.06
CA ALA A 46 -12.46 2.58 3.29
C ALA A 46 -13.12 3.46 4.36
N SER A 47 -13.45 2.82 5.48
CA SER A 47 -14.05 3.43 6.65
C SER A 47 -13.03 4.19 7.50
N THR A 48 -11.77 3.74 7.50
CA THR A 48 -10.69 4.32 8.29
C THR A 48 -9.60 4.96 7.43
N ALA A 49 -8.78 5.82 8.05
CA ALA A 49 -7.59 6.36 7.40
C ALA A 49 -6.55 5.27 7.07
N TYR A 50 -6.44 4.25 7.93
CA TYR A 50 -5.56 3.11 7.70
C TYR A 50 -5.96 2.32 6.45
N GLU A 51 -7.24 1.96 6.32
CA GLU A 51 -7.75 1.26 5.13
C GLU A 51 -7.51 2.08 3.85
N ARG A 52 -7.70 3.40 3.89
CA ARG A 52 -7.36 4.28 2.74
C ARG A 52 -5.88 4.22 2.40
N SER A 53 -5.01 4.22 3.40
CA SER A 53 -3.56 4.11 3.20
C SER A 53 -3.17 2.77 2.57
N VAL A 54 -3.82 1.67 2.96
CA VAL A 54 -3.59 0.34 2.36
C VAL A 54 -4.00 0.35 0.89
N LEU A 55 -5.15 0.94 0.56
CA LEU A 55 -5.60 1.08 -0.83
C LEU A 55 -4.66 1.96 -1.66
N ASP A 56 -4.25 3.12 -1.13
CA ASP A 56 -3.32 4.02 -1.81
C ASP A 56 -1.96 3.33 -2.05
N LEU A 57 -1.46 2.57 -1.07
CA LEU A 57 -0.22 1.80 -1.21
C LEU A 57 -0.34 0.71 -2.27
N ALA A 58 -1.45 -0.03 -2.31
CA ALA A 58 -1.67 -1.05 -3.35
C ALA A 58 -1.62 -0.45 -4.76
N PHE A 59 -2.21 0.75 -4.94
CA PHE A 59 -2.14 1.46 -6.21
C PHE A 59 -0.72 1.90 -6.57
N GLU A 60 0.06 2.39 -5.62
CA GLU A 60 1.46 2.76 -5.84
C GLU A 60 2.32 1.53 -6.17
N GLU A 61 2.07 0.41 -5.48
CA GLU A 61 2.73 -0.87 -5.73
C GLU A 61 2.49 -1.36 -7.16
N GLY A 62 1.24 -1.36 -7.62
CA GLY A 62 0.91 -1.75 -9.00
C GLY A 62 1.61 -0.87 -10.06
N ARG A 63 1.79 0.42 -9.77
CA ARG A 63 2.58 1.30 -10.65
C ARG A 63 4.07 0.97 -10.64
N ARG A 64 4.62 0.59 -9.48
CA ARG A 64 6.03 0.24 -9.34
C ARG A 64 6.34 -1.03 -10.12
N GLU A 65 5.54 -2.08 -9.94
CA GLU A 65 5.76 -3.40 -10.59
C GLU A 65 5.78 -3.30 -12.13
N VAL A 66 4.97 -2.43 -12.71
CA VAL A 66 5.01 -2.17 -14.16
C VAL A 66 6.40 -1.70 -14.61
N ARG A 67 7.13 -0.93 -13.81
CA ARG A 67 8.46 -0.43 -14.20
C ARG A 67 9.50 -1.53 -14.29
N ASP A 68 9.34 -2.58 -13.48
CA ASP A 68 10.24 -3.73 -13.45
C ASP A 68 9.88 -4.76 -14.53
N VAL A 69 8.58 -4.96 -14.78
CA VAL A 69 8.08 -5.95 -15.76
C VAL A 69 8.04 -5.41 -17.18
N ARG A 70 7.56 -4.17 -17.41
CA ARG A 70 7.32 -3.62 -18.75
C ARG A 70 8.52 -3.71 -19.72
N PRO A 71 9.78 -3.50 -19.29
CA PRO A 71 10.95 -3.64 -20.17
C PRO A 71 11.16 -5.04 -20.75
N ASN A 72 10.61 -6.08 -20.11
CA ASN A 72 10.74 -7.47 -20.53
C ASN A 72 9.66 -7.90 -21.54
N HIS A 73 8.73 -7.00 -21.87
CA HIS A 73 7.61 -7.27 -22.77
C HIS A 73 7.63 -6.39 -24.01
N GLU A 74 7.14 -6.89 -25.13
CA GLU A 74 7.00 -6.10 -26.35
C GLU A 74 5.76 -5.18 -26.29
N THR A 75 4.73 -5.58 -25.54
CA THR A 75 3.44 -4.88 -25.49
C THR A 75 2.98 -4.62 -24.06
N ASP A 76 2.16 -3.58 -23.89
CA ASP A 76 1.55 -3.26 -22.60
C ASP A 76 0.62 -4.40 -22.14
N GLU A 77 -0.06 -5.07 -23.08
CA GLU A 77 -0.94 -6.21 -22.78
C GLU A 77 -0.15 -7.41 -22.25
N GLY A 78 1.04 -7.70 -22.79
CA GLY A 78 1.89 -8.77 -22.25
C GLY A 78 2.35 -8.49 -20.81
N ALA A 79 2.72 -7.24 -20.51
CA ALA A 79 3.07 -6.83 -19.15
C ALA A 79 1.87 -6.89 -18.20
N TRP A 80 0.69 -6.49 -18.67
CA TRP A 80 -0.57 -6.62 -17.91
C TRP A 80 -0.92 -8.07 -17.60
N GLU A 81 -0.88 -8.95 -18.60
CA GLU A 81 -1.16 -10.38 -18.45
C GLU A 81 -0.22 -11.02 -17.44
N GLU A 82 1.10 -10.73 -17.51
CA GLU A 82 2.04 -11.23 -16.49
C GLU A 82 1.66 -10.76 -15.08
N LEU A 83 1.40 -9.46 -14.89
CA LEU A 83 1.17 -8.91 -13.55
C LEU A 83 -0.20 -9.27 -12.95
N ILE A 84 -1.20 -9.56 -13.78
CA ILE A 84 -2.55 -9.91 -13.33
C ILE A 84 -2.76 -11.42 -13.29
N GLU A 85 -2.25 -12.18 -14.26
CA GLU A 85 -2.39 -13.65 -14.27
C GLU A 85 -1.38 -14.33 -13.35
N ALA A 86 -0.19 -13.74 -13.11
CA ALA A 86 0.70 -14.24 -12.05
C ALA A 86 0.20 -13.88 -10.63
N ALA A 87 -0.74 -12.94 -10.50
CA ALA A 87 -1.36 -12.57 -9.22
C ALA A 87 -2.43 -13.56 -8.73
N ASP A 88 -2.79 -14.58 -9.53
CA ASP A 88 -3.51 -15.78 -9.04
C ASP A 88 -2.60 -16.64 -8.11
N SER A 89 -1.34 -16.23 -7.94
CA SER A 89 -0.43 -16.69 -6.90
C SER A 89 -0.66 -15.85 -5.62
N PRO A 90 -0.72 -16.47 -4.43
CA PRO A 90 -1.34 -15.92 -3.23
C PRO A 90 -0.85 -14.51 -2.89
N ALA A 91 -1.81 -13.65 -2.52
CA ALA A 91 -1.63 -12.25 -2.16
C ALA A 91 -0.27 -11.95 -1.48
N PRO A 92 0.37 -10.81 -1.80
CA PRO A 92 1.65 -10.44 -1.20
C PRO A 92 1.55 -10.57 0.31
N ALA A 93 2.39 -11.45 0.87
CA ALA A 93 2.43 -11.67 2.30
C ALA A 93 2.60 -10.32 3.00
N ARG A 94 1.96 -10.10 4.15
CA ARG A 94 2.05 -8.83 4.91
C ARG A 94 3.48 -8.33 5.14
N GLU A 95 4.46 -9.23 5.05
CA GLU A 95 5.90 -8.97 5.13
C GLU A 95 6.47 -8.21 3.92
N SER A 96 5.83 -8.28 2.75
CA SER A 96 6.20 -7.52 1.53
C SER A 96 5.69 -6.07 1.54
N LEU A 97 4.82 -5.70 2.49
CA LEU A 97 4.50 -4.30 2.81
C LEU A 97 5.57 -3.64 3.71
N SER A 98 6.70 -4.30 3.90
CA SER A 98 7.85 -3.71 4.57
C SER A 98 8.43 -2.63 3.66
N VAL A 99 8.24 -1.36 4.03
CA VAL A 99 8.98 -0.24 3.45
C VAL A 99 10.46 -0.52 3.69
N ASP A 100 11.23 -0.67 2.61
CA ASP A 100 12.68 -0.77 2.70
C ASP A 100 13.21 0.52 3.36
N PRO A 101 13.90 0.44 4.51
CA PRO A 101 14.38 1.61 5.24
C PRO A 101 15.48 2.37 4.49
N SER A 102 15.94 1.86 3.34
CA SER A 102 16.95 2.49 2.49
C SER A 102 16.36 3.49 1.49
N THR A 103 15.04 3.71 1.48
CA THR A 103 14.47 4.88 0.79
C THR A 103 14.87 6.12 1.57
N ASP A 104 15.85 6.85 1.02
CA ASP A 104 16.37 8.15 1.43
C ASP A 104 15.34 8.95 2.23
N VAL A 105 15.47 8.85 3.56
CA VAL A 105 14.63 9.60 4.48
C VAL A 105 15.00 11.07 4.27
N PRO A 106 14.07 11.93 3.83
CA PRO A 106 14.42 13.32 3.58
C PRO A 106 15.00 13.93 4.86
N GLU A 107 16.06 14.75 4.72
CA GLU A 107 16.83 15.37 5.82
C GLU A 107 15.94 16.07 6.89
N VAL A 108 14.70 16.38 6.55
CA VAL A 108 13.65 16.93 7.44
C VAL A 108 13.21 15.96 8.54
N VAL A 109 13.35 14.64 8.36
CA VAL A 109 12.97 13.60 9.33
C VAL A 109 14.20 13.12 10.12
N ASP A 110 15.34 13.78 9.98
CA ASP A 110 16.50 13.49 10.82
C ASP A 110 16.14 13.75 12.30
N ARG A 111 16.52 12.80 13.14
CA ARG A 111 16.16 12.81 14.56
C ARG A 111 16.85 14.03 15.16
N PRO A 112 16.14 15.02 15.73
CA PRO A 112 16.82 16.18 16.31
C PRO A 112 17.76 15.67 17.40
N GLY A 113 19.02 16.10 17.39
CA GLY A 113 20.05 15.66 18.35
C GLY A 113 19.67 15.85 19.83
N ALA A 114 18.61 16.62 20.11
CA ALA A 114 17.94 16.68 21.41
C ALA A 114 17.37 15.33 21.88
N LEU A 115 17.19 14.35 20.99
CA LEU A 115 16.64 13.03 21.30
C LEU A 115 17.71 11.91 21.31
N ASP A 116 18.96 12.24 21.02
CA ASP A 116 20.07 11.28 20.87
C ASP A 116 20.65 10.80 22.21
N GLY A 117 20.12 11.32 23.33
CA GLY A 117 20.51 10.95 24.69
C GLY A 117 19.44 10.24 25.50
N PHE A 118 18.24 10.01 24.94
CA PHE A 118 17.19 9.27 25.64
C PHE A 118 17.28 7.80 25.26
N ASP A 119 17.96 7.03 26.09
CA ASP A 119 17.94 5.57 26.00
C ASP A 119 16.52 5.06 26.27
N ILE A 120 16.07 4.06 25.53
CA ILE A 120 14.70 3.51 25.68
C ILE A 120 14.51 2.94 27.09
N ASP A 121 15.61 2.49 27.72
CA ASP A 121 15.68 2.08 29.12
C ASP A 121 15.46 3.23 30.13
N GLU A 122 15.71 4.49 29.75
CA GLU A 122 15.49 5.65 30.62
C GLU A 122 14.01 6.05 30.72
N LEU A 123 13.19 5.66 29.73
CA LEU A 123 11.73 5.81 29.77
C LEU A 123 11.12 5.02 30.95
N GLY A 124 11.76 3.95 31.40
CA GLY A 124 11.36 3.20 32.59
C GLY A 124 11.49 3.97 33.90
N ARG A 125 12.33 5.03 33.93
CA ARG A 125 12.53 5.90 35.10
C ARG A 125 11.53 7.07 35.13
N LEU A 126 10.83 7.33 34.03
CA LEU A 126 9.75 8.30 33.99
C LEU A 126 8.53 7.71 34.72
N ARG A 127 8.11 8.37 35.80
CA ARG A 127 6.88 8.01 36.50
C ARG A 127 5.68 8.31 35.60
N PHE A 128 5.25 7.30 34.84
CA PHE A 128 4.08 7.37 33.98
C PHE A 128 2.84 7.85 34.77
N PRO A 129 2.05 8.79 34.23
CA PRO A 129 0.74 9.13 34.77
C PRO A 129 -0.11 7.87 34.95
N SER A 130 -0.97 7.84 35.97
CA SER A 130 -1.82 6.68 36.26
C SER A 130 -2.69 6.24 35.09
N LEU A 131 -3.00 7.16 34.16
CA LEU A 131 -3.74 6.91 32.92
C LEU A 131 -3.04 5.94 31.95
N LEU A 132 -1.71 5.79 32.02
CA LEU A 132 -0.91 4.95 31.14
C LEU A 132 -0.38 3.68 31.82
N LYS A 133 -0.79 3.45 33.08
CA LYS A 133 -0.51 2.19 33.76
C LYS A 133 -1.58 1.19 33.35
N ARG A 134 -1.16 0.03 32.86
CA ARG A 134 -2.05 -1.11 32.63
C ARG A 134 -2.54 -1.56 34.00
N ASP A 135 -3.86 -1.59 34.19
CA ASP A 135 -4.47 -2.20 35.38
C ASP A 135 -4.15 -3.70 35.31
N GLU A 136 -3.30 -4.18 36.21
CA GLU A 136 -3.03 -5.61 36.37
C GLU A 136 -4.10 -6.15 37.33
N GLU A 137 -5.07 -6.87 36.78
CA GLU A 137 -6.00 -7.75 37.52
C GLU A 137 -5.36 -9.14 37.72
#